data_AF-S2JE61-F1
#
_entry.id   AF-S2JE61-F1
#
_cell.length_a   1.000
_cell.length_b   1.000
_cell.length_c   1.000
_cell.angle_alpha   90.00
_cell.angle_beta   90.00
_cell.angle_gamma   90.00
#
_symmetry.space_group_name_H-M   'P 1'
#
loop_
_entity.id
_entity.type
_entity.pdbx_description
1 polymer ?
#
loop_
_entity_poly.entity_id
_entity_poly.type
_entity_poly.pdbx_seq_one_letter_code
_entity_poly.pdbx_strand_id
1 'polypeptide(L)'
;MNRLLGYHLLPTNAGSFESDIEDGLTSSQFDLHANLDEEDSRAGLKDKEEIMRIMKKQNVSFDEARLIRQQKLLKKNNIDPVTGLPLDPKFVSF
;
A
#
# COMPACT_ATOMS: atom_id res chain seq x y z
N MET A 1 26.76 -11.89 -28.17
CA MET A 1 25.84 -10.83 -28.66
C MET A 1 24.45 -11.41 -28.69
N ASN A 2 23.52 -10.95 -27.85
CA ASN A 2 22.08 -11.22 -27.99
C ASN A 2 21.33 -9.97 -27.52
N ARG A 3 21.06 -9.06 -28.45
CA ARG A 3 20.14 -7.94 -28.28
C ARG A 3 18.73 -8.49 -28.53
N LEU A 4 18.09 -8.98 -27.47
CA LEU A 4 16.66 -9.26 -27.49
C LEU A 4 15.92 -7.98 -27.10
N LEU A 5 14.89 -7.68 -27.88
CA LEU A 5 14.05 -6.48 -27.88
C LEU A 5 13.64 -6.04 -26.48
N GLY A 6 13.67 -4.72 -26.25
CA GLY A 6 13.39 -4.06 -24.98
C GLY A 6 11.93 -4.16 -24.54
N TYR A 7 11.53 -5.35 -24.12
CA TYR A 7 10.38 -5.54 -23.25
C TYR A 7 10.90 -5.52 -21.80
N HIS A 8 10.68 -4.41 -21.10
CA HIS A 8 10.75 -4.44 -19.64
C HIS A 8 9.57 -5.30 -19.17
N LEU A 9 9.86 -6.50 -18.67
CA LEU A 9 8.88 -7.25 -17.87
C LEU A 9 8.46 -6.31 -16.73
N LEU A 10 7.19 -5.90 -16.74
CA LEU A 10 6.59 -5.31 -15.55
C LEU A 10 6.68 -6.37 -14.44
N PRO A 11 7.01 -6.01 -13.19
CA PRO A 11 7.07 -6.99 -12.12
C PRO A 11 5.69 -7.64 -11.98
N THR A 12 5.53 -8.88 -12.44
CA THR A 12 4.29 -9.65 -12.34
C THR A 12 4.19 -10.43 -11.03
N ASN A 13 5.20 -10.31 -10.16
CA ASN A 13 5.29 -11.00 -8.86
C ASN A 13 5.07 -10.04 -7.67
N ALA A 14 4.19 -9.05 -7.81
CA ALA A 14 3.52 -8.48 -6.63
C ALA A 14 2.31 -9.39 -6.35
N GLY A 15 2.16 -9.86 -5.11
CA GLY A 15 1.36 -11.04 -4.74
C GLY A 15 -0.10 -11.08 -5.23
N SER A 16 -0.73 -12.25 -5.10
CA SER A 16 -2.15 -12.43 -5.41
C SER A 16 -3.03 -11.90 -4.27
N PHE A 17 -4.28 -11.56 -4.59
CA PHE A 17 -5.31 -11.25 -3.60
C PHE A 17 -5.49 -12.40 -2.59
N GLU A 18 -5.35 -13.65 -3.03
CA GLU A 18 -5.38 -14.84 -2.17
C GLU A 18 -4.32 -14.77 -1.07
N SER A 19 -3.05 -14.53 -1.44
CA SER A 19 -1.97 -14.42 -0.45
C SER A 19 -2.14 -13.23 0.47
N ASP A 20 -2.69 -12.11 -0.03
CA ASP A 20 -2.93 -10.93 0.81
C ASP A 20 -4.02 -11.21 1.87
N ILE A 21 -5.04 -12.01 1.53
CA ILE A 21 -6.06 -12.46 2.48
C ILE A 21 -5.45 -13.42 3.51
N GLU A 22 -4.64 -14.39 3.07
CA GLU A 22 -3.92 -15.32 3.97
C GLU A 22 -2.99 -14.59 4.94
N ASP A 23 -2.33 -13.52 4.48
CA ASP A 23 -1.48 -12.64 5.30
C ASP A 23 -2.27 -11.73 6.26
N GLY A 24 -3.61 -11.78 6.23
CA GLY A 24 -4.50 -10.98 7.07
C GLY A 24 -4.57 -9.51 6.64
N LEU A 25 -4.34 -9.22 5.37
CA LEU A 25 -4.36 -7.87 4.78
C LEU A 25 -5.74 -7.48 4.25
N THR A 26 -6.80 -7.96 4.92
CA THR A 26 -8.19 -7.63 4.63
C THR A 26 -8.93 -7.27 5.91
N SER A 27 -9.94 -6.41 5.80
CA SER A 27 -10.79 -5.98 6.91
C SER A 27 -12.21 -5.70 6.41
N SER A 28 -13.15 -5.42 7.32
CA SER A 28 -14.52 -5.06 6.96
C SER A 28 -14.63 -3.80 6.08
N GLN A 29 -13.66 -2.89 6.16
CA GLN A 29 -13.60 -1.66 5.37
C GLN A 29 -12.71 -1.82 4.13
N PHE A 30 -12.05 -2.97 3.99
CA PHE A 30 -11.14 -3.28 2.91
C PHE A 30 -11.19 -4.78 2.58
N ASP A 31 -12.29 -5.15 1.94
CA ASP A 31 -12.56 -6.53 1.52
C ASP A 31 -11.82 -6.83 0.21
N LEU A 32 -11.02 -7.88 0.22
CA LEU A 32 -10.29 -8.39 -0.95
C LEU A 32 -10.97 -9.62 -1.59
N HIS A 33 -11.99 -10.20 -0.94
CA HIS A 33 -12.67 -11.40 -1.44
C HIS A 33 -13.44 -11.10 -2.74
N ALA A 34 -14.06 -9.93 -2.85
CA ALA A 34 -14.73 -9.50 -4.07
C ALA A 34 -13.79 -9.46 -5.30
N ASN A 35 -12.51 -9.13 -5.10
CA ASN A 35 -11.53 -9.11 -6.18
C ASN A 35 -11.19 -10.51 -6.71
N LEU A 36 -11.27 -11.54 -5.86
CA LEU A 36 -11.10 -12.93 -6.28
C LEU A 36 -12.32 -13.41 -7.09
N ASP A 37 -13.52 -13.09 -6.62
CA ASP A 37 -14.76 -13.48 -7.28
C ASP A 37 -14.91 -12.85 -8.68
N GLU A 38 -14.36 -11.65 -8.88
CA GLU A 38 -14.39 -10.93 -10.15
C GLU A 38 -13.20 -11.25 -11.09
N GLU A 39 -12.34 -12.22 -10.73
CA GLU A 39 -11.12 -12.59 -11.49
C GLU A 39 -10.23 -11.38 -11.81
N ASP A 40 -10.04 -10.49 -10.84
CA ASP A 40 -9.29 -9.25 -11.02
C ASP A 40 -7.81 -9.51 -11.32
N SER A 41 -7.34 -9.04 -12.49
CA SER A 41 -5.96 -9.23 -12.96
C SER A 41 -4.91 -8.32 -12.30
N ARG A 42 -5.31 -7.42 -11.38
CA ARG A 42 -4.39 -6.54 -10.66
C ARG A 42 -3.53 -7.32 -9.67
N ALA A 43 -2.29 -6.86 -9.48
CA ALA A 43 -1.27 -7.52 -8.64
C ALA A 43 -1.44 -7.30 -7.12
N GLY A 44 -2.68 -7.19 -6.64
CA GLY A 44 -2.98 -7.06 -5.21
C GLY A 44 -2.51 -5.77 -4.53
N LEU A 45 -2.32 -5.85 -3.21
CA LEU A 45 -1.96 -4.71 -2.36
C LEU A 45 -0.47 -4.36 -2.50
N LYS A 46 -0.21 -3.14 -3.00
CA LYS A 46 1.16 -2.58 -3.07
C LYS A 46 1.72 -2.27 -1.68
N ASP A 47 3.05 -2.37 -1.54
CA ASP A 47 3.80 -2.04 -0.32
C ASP A 47 3.43 -2.84 0.94
N LYS A 48 2.89 -4.06 0.77
CA LYS A 48 2.41 -4.91 1.87
C LYS A 48 3.45 -5.24 2.94
N GLU A 49 4.72 -5.33 2.57
CA GLU A 49 5.82 -5.60 3.50
C GLU A 49 5.94 -4.54 4.60
N GLU A 50 5.68 -3.27 4.28
CA GLU A 50 5.73 -2.19 5.26
C GLU A 50 4.56 -2.29 6.25
N ILE A 51 3.36 -2.60 5.75
CA ILE A 51 2.15 -2.79 6.55
C ILE A 51 2.36 -3.97 7.52
N MET A 52 2.79 -5.12 7.01
CA MET A 52 3.12 -6.30 7.83
C MET A 52 4.17 -5.99 8.90
N ARG A 53 5.20 -5.20 8.57
CA ARG A 53 6.22 -4.76 9.53
C ARG A 53 5.62 -3.88 10.63
N ILE A 54 4.69 -2.98 10.28
CA ILE A 54 3.99 -2.13 11.25
C ILE A 54 3.09 -2.95 12.16
N MET A 55 2.30 -3.88 11.60
CA MET A 55 1.46 -4.80 12.36
C MET A 55 2.29 -5.58 13.38
N LYS A 56 3.39 -6.22 12.96
CA LYS A 56 4.28 -7.00 13.84
C LYS A 56 4.96 -6.14 14.91
N LYS A 57 5.40 -4.92 14.56
CA LYS A 57 6.16 -4.05 15.47
C LYS A 57 5.27 -3.37 16.51
N GLN A 58 4.06 -2.98 16.13
CA GLN A 58 3.16 -2.18 16.98
C GLN A 58 1.98 -2.99 17.52
N ASN A 59 1.83 -4.24 17.08
CA ASN A 59 0.75 -5.16 17.46
C ASN A 59 -0.64 -4.53 17.26
N VAL A 60 -0.84 -3.97 16.06
CA VAL A 60 -2.05 -3.26 15.64
C VAL A 60 -2.77 -4.01 14.52
N SER A 61 -4.04 -3.71 14.34
CA SER A 61 -4.84 -4.24 13.23
C SER A 61 -4.33 -3.79 11.86
N PHE A 62 -4.79 -4.46 10.80
CA PHE A 62 -4.44 -4.11 9.43
C PHE A 62 -4.78 -2.66 9.06
N ASP A 63 -5.97 -2.18 9.44
CA ASP A 63 -6.41 -0.83 9.13
C ASP A 63 -5.61 0.23 9.89
N GLU A 64 -5.31 -0.01 11.16
CA GLU A 64 -4.43 0.85 11.94
C GLU A 64 -3.01 0.88 11.35
N ALA A 65 -2.49 -0.27 10.92
CA ALA A 65 -1.19 -0.34 10.28
C ALA A 65 -1.15 0.46 8.97
N ARG A 66 -2.20 0.39 8.16
CA ARG A 66 -2.36 1.20 6.94
C ARG A 66 -2.43 2.69 7.25
N LEU A 67 -3.19 3.09 8.26
CA LEU A 67 -3.27 4.47 8.70
C LEU A 67 -1.90 4.99 9.13
N ILE A 68 -1.19 4.25 9.98
CA ILE A 68 0.15 4.62 10.46
C ILE A 68 1.15 4.71 9.29
N ARG A 69 1.10 3.78 8.35
CA ARG A 69 1.93 3.82 7.13
C ARG A 69 1.67 5.10 6.36
N GLN A 70 0.40 5.44 6.13
CA GLN A 70 0.03 6.62 5.38
C GLN A 70 0.47 7.91 6.07
N GLN A 71 0.29 8.00 7.39
CA GLN A 71 0.75 9.12 8.19
C GLN A 71 2.28 9.29 8.13
N LYS A 72 3.03 8.18 8.18
CA LYS A 72 4.50 8.20 7.99
C LYS A 72 4.89 8.70 6.61
N LEU A 73 4.17 8.28 5.57
CA LEU A 73 4.43 8.72 4.20
C LEU A 73 4.15 10.22 4.02
N LEU A 74 3.05 10.73 4.57
CA LEU A 74 2.73 12.16 4.55
C LEU A 74 3.82 12.97 5.26
N LYS A 75 4.16 12.57 6.49
CA LYS A 75 5.22 13.24 7.27
C LYS A 75 6.57 13.23 6.55
N LYS A 76 6.92 12.12 5.90
CA LYS A 76 8.15 12.00 5.10
C LYS A 76 8.19 12.98 3.93
N ASN A 77 7.03 13.35 3.39
CA ASN A 77 6.89 14.29 2.28
C ASN A 77 6.55 15.72 2.74
N ASN A 78 6.82 16.08 4.00
CA ASN A 78 6.50 17.39 4.59
C ASN A 78 5.02 17.76 4.47
N ILE A 79 4.13 16.79 4.64
CA ILE A 79 2.69 17.00 4.75
C ILE A 79 2.27 16.63 6.17
N ASP A 80 1.45 17.47 6.79
CA ASP A 80 0.89 17.21 8.11
C ASP A 80 -0.07 16.01 8.03
N PRO A 81 0.19 14.92 8.76
CA PRO A 81 -0.68 13.75 8.76
C PRO A 81 -2.07 13.98 9.37
N VAL A 82 -2.26 15.04 10.16
CA VAL A 82 -3.55 15.34 10.80
C VAL A 82 -4.39 16.26 9.92
N THR A 83 -3.82 17.36 9.44
CA THR A 83 -4.56 18.35 8.64
C THR A 83 -4.53 18.06 7.14
N GLY A 84 -3.58 17.25 6.67
CA GLY A 84 -3.34 16.99 5.24
C GLY A 84 -2.69 18.16 4.49
N LEU A 85 -2.32 19.24 5.20
CA LEU A 85 -1.71 20.42 4.59
C LEU A 85 -0.19 20.30 4.50
N PRO A 86 0.46 20.90 3.49
CA PRO A 86 1.90 21.02 3.46
C PRO A 86 2.42 21.76 4.69
N LEU A 87 3.52 21.27 5.26
CA LEU A 87 4.24 21.89 6.38
C LEU A 87 5.19 23.01 5.90
N ASP A 88 5.10 23.40 4.63
CA ASP A 88 5.89 24.48 4.06
C ASP A 88 5.40 25.84 4.62
N PRO A 89 6.26 26.63 5.29
CA PRO A 89 5.89 27.97 5.78
C PRO A 89 5.41 28.93 4.71
N LYS A 90 5.69 28.66 3.43
CA LYS A 90 5.27 29.46 2.28
C LYS A 90 4.03 28.90 1.58
N PHE A 91 3.41 27.86 2.14
CA PHE A 91 2.19 27.29 1.59
C PHE A 91 1.04 28.31 1.63
N VAL A 92 0.37 28.50 0.49
CA VAL A 92 -0.81 29.34 0.33
C VAL A 92 -1.89 28.51 -0.35
N SER A 93 -3.09 28.45 0.25
CA SER A 93 -4.30 27.84 -0.31
C SER A 93 -5.44 28.86 -0.35
N PHE A 94 -6.40 28.68 -1.25
CA PHE A 94 -7.51 29.61 -1.49
C PHE A 94 -8.86 28.94 -1.26
#